data_AF-A0A518H5R1-F1
#
_entry.id   AF-A0A518H5R1-F1
#
_cell.length_a   1.000
_cell.length_b   1.000
_cell.length_c   1.000
_cell.angle_alpha   90.00
_cell.angle_beta   90.00
_cell.angle_gamma   90.00
#
_symmetry.space_group_name_H-M   'P 1'
#
loop_
_entity.id
_entity.type
_entity.pdbx_description
1 polymer ?
#
loop_
_entity_poly.entity_id
_entity_poly.type
_entity_poly.pdbx_seq_one_letter_code
_entity_poly.pdbx_strand_id
1 'polypeptide(L)'
;MFLDESGFQLSPVVRRTYAPRGKTPIVEAWHRKGLISAISAVTVSPVQRRPNLYFRLLPDNANAHGRDTTAFLAQLRGELRNPMSVLWD
;
A
#
# COMPACT_ATOMS: atom_id res chain seq x y z
N MET A 1 -2.43 -13.72 9.62
CA MET A 1 -2.11 -12.40 9.04
C MET A 1 -3.06 -12.17 7.89
N PHE A 2 -3.43 -10.92 7.64
CA PHE A 2 -4.25 -10.52 6.49
C PHE A 2 -3.30 -9.95 5.44
N LEU A 3 -3.34 -10.47 4.22
CA LEU A 3 -2.49 -10.03 3.11
C LEU A 3 -3.36 -9.43 2.01
N ASP A 4 -2.89 -8.35 1.41
CA ASP A 4 -3.57 -7.68 0.29
C ASP A 4 -2.56 -6.88 -0.56
N GLU A 5 -2.94 -6.63 -1.80
CA GLU A 5 -2.23 -5.83 -2.78
C GLU A 5 -2.98 -4.53 -3.09
N SER A 6 -2.25 -3.41 -3.13
CA SER A 6 -2.83 -2.09 -3.37
C SER A 6 -2.04 -1.30 -4.39
N GLY A 7 -2.74 -0.67 -5.34
CA GLY A 7 -2.17 0.26 -6.31
C GLY A 7 -2.40 1.72 -5.91
N PHE A 8 -1.32 2.48 -5.73
CA PHE A 8 -1.37 3.91 -5.42
C PHE A 8 -1.12 4.74 -6.69
N GLN A 9 -2.18 5.36 -7.20
CA GLN A 9 -2.07 6.27 -8.34
C GLN A 9 -1.38 7.57 -7.92
N LEU A 10 -0.38 7.98 -8.71
CA LEU A 10 0.33 9.25 -8.54
C LEU A 10 -0.36 10.43 -9.24
N SER A 11 -1.54 10.19 -9.81
CA SER A 11 -2.37 11.25 -10.37
C SER A 11 -2.83 12.20 -9.26
N PRO A 12 -2.78 13.52 -9.50
CA PRO A 12 -3.19 14.49 -8.49
C PRO A 12 -4.66 14.32 -8.15
N VAL A 13 -4.96 14.30 -6.87
CA VAL A 13 -6.32 14.22 -6.35
C VAL A 13 -6.91 15.63 -6.21
N VAL A 14 -8.16 15.81 -6.66
CA VAL A 14 -8.90 17.05 -6.39
C VAL A 14 -9.27 17.07 -4.91
N ARG A 15 -8.80 18.09 -4.19
CA ARG A 15 -9.09 18.28 -2.75
C ARG A 15 -9.95 19.52 -2.56
N ARG A 16 -10.75 19.52 -1.47
CA ARG A 16 -11.44 20.73 -1.03
C ARG A 16 -10.43 21.82 -0.74
N THR A 17 -10.68 23.01 -1.27
CA THR A 17 -9.85 24.20 -1.07
C THR A 17 -10.74 25.43 -0.96
N TYR A 18 -10.17 26.53 -0.46
CA TYR A 18 -10.85 27.81 -0.33
C TYR A 18 -10.71 28.65 -1.60
N ALA A 19 -11.74 29.45 -1.88
CA ALA A 19 -11.70 30.50 -2.90
C ALA A 19 -12.58 31.68 -2.44
N PRO A 20 -12.35 32.88 -2.98
CA PRO A 20 -13.26 34.00 -2.79
C PRO A 20 -14.69 33.64 -3.20
N ARG A 21 -15.67 34.22 -2.50
CA ARG A 21 -17.09 33.99 -2.79
C ARG A 21 -17.40 34.33 -4.25
N GLY A 22 -18.05 33.40 -4.96
CA GLY A 22 -18.39 33.55 -6.37
C GLY A 22 -17.24 33.29 -7.35
N LYS A 23 -16.09 32.79 -6.89
CA LYS A 23 -14.96 32.39 -7.74
C LYS A 23 -14.71 30.89 -7.61
N THR A 24 -14.69 30.20 -8.75
CA THR A 24 -14.31 28.79 -8.79
C THR A 24 -12.81 28.67 -8.49
N PRO A 25 -12.37 27.89 -7.49
CA PRO A 25 -10.96 27.64 -7.25
C PRO A 25 -10.35 26.90 -8.45
N ILE A 26 -9.23 27.40 -8.96
CA ILE A 26 -8.40 26.69 -9.92
C ILE A 26 -7.24 26.08 -9.14
N VAL A 27 -7.14 24.75 -9.15
CA VAL A 27 -6.06 24.01 -8.53
C VAL A 27 -5.14 23.52 -9.64
N GLU A 28 -4.00 24.18 -9.81
CA GLU A 28 -2.98 23.71 -10.73
C GLU A 28 -2.35 22.42 -10.19
N ALA A 29 -2.17 21.45 -11.07
CA ALA A 29 -1.56 20.19 -10.69
C ALA A 29 -0.68 19.64 -11.81
N TRP A 30 0.47 19.10 -11.41
CA TRP A 30 1.35 18.38 -12.31
C TRP A 30 0.78 17.00 -12.56
N HIS A 31 0.39 16.75 -13.79
CA HIS A 31 -0.20 15.47 -14.16
C HIS A 31 0.90 14.40 -14.34
N ARG A 32 1.16 13.62 -13.29
CA ARG A 32 2.00 12.41 -13.35
C ARG A 32 1.10 11.18 -13.53
N LYS A 33 1.21 10.52 -14.70
CA LYS A 33 0.70 9.16 -14.87
C LYS A 33 1.71 8.23 -14.20
N GLY A 34 1.36 7.69 -13.05
CA GLY A 34 2.24 6.82 -12.28
C GLY A 34 1.44 5.91 -11.36
N LEU A 35 1.92 4.68 -11.16
CA LEU A 35 1.36 3.73 -10.21
C LEU A 35 2.50 3.16 -9.36
N ILE A 36 2.33 3.20 -8.03
CA ILE A 36 3.15 2.42 -7.12
C ILE A 36 2.29 1.29 -6.58
N SER A 37 2.61 0.06 -6.96
CA SER A 37 1.98 -1.12 -6.36
C SER A 37 2.65 -1.43 -5.03
N ALA A 38 1.86 -1.90 -4.07
CA ALA A 38 2.33 -2.36 -2.78
C ALA A 38 1.73 -3.72 -2.46
N ILE A 39 2.53 -4.56 -1.82
CA ILE A 39 2.06 -5.78 -1.16
C ILE A 39 2.17 -5.53 0.34
N SER A 40 1.12 -5.81 1.09
CA SER A 40 1.11 -5.56 2.53
C SER A 40 0.52 -6.72 3.31
N ALA A 41 0.96 -6.86 4.56
CA ALA A 41 0.40 -7.81 5.51
C ALA A 41 0.23 -7.18 6.89
N VAL A 42 -0.96 -7.32 7.45
CA VAL A 42 -1.25 -6.99 8.85
C VAL A 42 -1.16 -8.25 9.69
N THR A 43 -0.28 -8.24 10.69
CA THR A 43 -0.09 -9.32 11.65
C THR A 43 -0.55 -8.87 13.03
N VAL A 44 -0.97 -9.79 13.90
CA VAL A 44 -1.24 -9.51 15.31
C VAL A 44 -0.21 -10.25 16.12
N SER A 45 0.57 -9.54 16.94
CA SER A 45 1.53 -10.18 17.84
C SER A 45 0.78 -11.08 18.83
N PRO A 46 1.09 -12.38 18.92
CA PRO A 46 0.42 -13.28 19.86
C PRO A 46 0.72 -12.90 21.32
N VAL A 47 1.88 -12.31 21.58
CA VAL A 47 2.31 -11.89 22.93
C VAL A 47 1.74 -10.52 23.29
N GLN A 48 1.98 -9.52 22.44
CA GLN A 48 1.65 -8.13 22.76
C GLN A 48 0.22 -7.75 22.36
N ARG A 49 -0.47 -8.59 21.58
CA ARG A 49 -1.82 -8.35 21.01
C ARG A 49 -1.93 -7.02 20.25
N ARG A 50 -0.84 -6.57 19.64
CA ARG A 50 -0.78 -5.35 18.83
C ARG A 50 -0.72 -5.69 17.35
N PRO A 51 -1.44 -4.94 16.49
CA PRO A 51 -1.30 -5.06 15.06
C PRO A 51 0.07 -4.50 14.62
N ASN A 52 0.72 -5.19 13.69
CA ASN A 52 1.91 -4.72 12.99
C ASN A 52 1.62 -4.72 11.50
N LEU A 53 2.16 -3.74 10.79
CA LEU A 53 2.05 -3.61 9.34
C LEU A 53 3.41 -3.87 8.71
N TYR A 54 3.46 -4.84 7.81
CA TYR A 54 4.59 -5.10 6.93
C TYR A 54 4.17 -4.78 5.51
N PHE A 55 5.01 -4.08 4.76
CA PHE A 55 4.70 -3.78 3.37
C PHE A 55 5.96 -3.67 2.53
N ARG A 56 5.80 -3.89 1.22
CA ARG A 56 6.82 -3.68 0.21
C ARG A 56 6.22 -2.84 -0.91
N LEU A 57 6.87 -1.74 -1.25
CA LEU A 57 6.58 -0.97 -2.45
C LEU A 57 7.33 -1.59 -3.63
N LEU A 58 6.64 -1.76 -4.74
CA LEU A 58 7.24 -2.20 -5.99
C LEU A 58 7.81 -0.99 -6.77
N PRO A 59 8.70 -1.23 -7.75
CA PRO A 59 9.25 -0.18 -8.59
C PRO A 59 8.19 0.68 -9.28
N ASP A 60 8.58 1.89 -9.74
CA ASP A 60 7.66 2.82 -10.40
C ASP A 60 6.99 2.16 -11.62
N ASN A 61 5.66 2.25 -11.67
CA ASN A 61 4.80 1.64 -12.69
C ASN A 61 4.86 0.11 -12.82
N ALA A 62 5.37 -0.59 -11.80
CA ALA A 62 5.30 -2.04 -11.76
C ALA A 62 3.93 -2.53 -11.23
N ASN A 63 3.39 -3.56 -11.87
CA ASN A 63 2.24 -4.30 -11.34
C ASN A 63 2.71 -5.35 -10.35
N ALA A 64 1.89 -5.63 -9.33
CA ALA A 64 2.12 -6.76 -8.45
C ALA A 64 1.80 -8.07 -9.16
N HIS A 65 2.71 -9.04 -9.06
CA HIS A 65 2.50 -10.40 -9.53
C HIS A 65 2.67 -11.39 -8.38
N GLY A 66 2.13 -12.60 -8.53
CA GLY A 66 2.24 -13.63 -7.47
C GLY A 66 3.67 -13.95 -7.03
N ARG A 67 4.66 -13.79 -7.93
CA ARG A 67 6.09 -13.94 -7.58
C ARG A 67 6.58 -12.88 -6.59
N ASP A 68 6.03 -11.67 -6.64
CA ASP A 68 6.38 -10.58 -5.76
C ASP A 68 5.80 -10.84 -4.37
N THR A 69 4.57 -11.38 -4.32
CA THR A 69 3.88 -11.83 -3.11
C THR A 69 4.61 -13.00 -2.44
N THR A 70 5.04 -14.01 -3.20
CA THR A 70 5.84 -15.12 -2.63
C THR A 70 7.20 -14.64 -2.12
N ALA A 71 7.87 -13.75 -2.83
CA ALA A 71 9.13 -13.15 -2.37
C ALA A 71 8.94 -12.28 -1.12
N PHE A 72 7.80 -11.61 -0.97
CA PHE A 72 7.44 -10.86 0.22
C PHE A 72 7.20 -11.80 1.42
N LEU A 73 6.40 -12.84 1.24
CA LEU A 73 6.14 -13.84 2.29
C LEU A 73 7.40 -14.58 2.73
N ALA A 74 8.30 -14.90 1.79
CA ALA A 74 9.58 -15.54 2.10
C ALA A 74 10.46 -14.66 3.00
N GLN A 75 10.52 -13.36 2.72
CA GLN A 75 11.22 -12.40 3.58
C GLN A 75 10.55 -12.31 4.96
N LEU A 76 9.22 -12.15 4.99
CA LEU A 76 8.46 -11.99 6.22
C LEU A 76 8.57 -13.21 7.15
N ARG A 77 8.64 -14.42 6.58
CA ARG A 77 8.91 -15.66 7.34
C ARG A 77 10.25 -15.60 8.09
N GLY A 78 11.28 -15.01 7.49
CA GLY A 78 12.59 -14.84 8.10
C GLY A 78 12.60 -13.85 9.27
N GLU A 79 11.74 -12.82 9.19
CA GLU A 79 11.60 -11.80 10.23
C GLU A 79 10.74 -12.29 11.41
N LEU A 80 9.61 -12.94 11.15
CA LEU A 80 8.65 -13.35 12.18
C LEU A 80 9.04 -14.65 12.90
N ARG A 81 9.84 -15.53 12.26
CA ARG A 81 10.42 -16.78 12.80
C ARG A 81 9.45 -17.76 13.48
N ASN A 82 8.15 -17.55 13.33
CA ASN A 82 7.07 -18.35 13.92
C ASN A 82 6.15 -18.87 12.81
N PRO A 83 5.35 -19.93 13.07
CA PRO A 83 4.33 -20.37 12.14
C PRO A 83 3.39 -19.22 11.75
N MET A 84 3.09 -19.12 10.46
CA MET A 84 2.28 -18.04 9.90
C MET A 84 1.06 -18.61 9.18
N SER A 85 -0.14 -18.26 9.65
CA SER A 85 -1.37 -18.47 8.89
C SER A 85 -1.67 -17.22 8.07
N VAL A 86 -1.84 -17.36 6.76
CA VAL A 86 -2.17 -16.27 5.84
C VAL A 86 -3.65 -16.35 5.47
N LEU A 87 -4.34 -15.23 5.59
CA LEU A 87 -5.66 -15.02 5.01
C LEU A 87 -5.49 -14.04 3.85
N TRP A 88 -5.88 -14.47 2.66
CA TRP A 88 -5.76 -13.77 1.38
C TRP A 88 -6.95 -14.18 0.50
N ASP A 89 -7.36 -13.31 -0.41
CA ASP A 89 -8.54 -13.48 -1.28
C ASP A 89 -8.23 -14.15 -2.64
#